data_AF-A0A9Q6ENE2-F1
#
_entry.id   AF-A0A9Q6ENE2-F1
#
_cell.length_a   1.000
_cell.length_b   1.000
_cell.length_c   1.000
_cell.angle_alpha   90.00
_cell.angle_beta   90.00
_cell.angle_gamma   90.00
#
_symmetry.space_group_name_H-M   'P 1'
#
loop_
_entity.id
_entity.type
_entity.pdbx_description
1 polymer ?
#
loop_
_entity_poly.entity_id
_entity_poly.type
_entity_poly.pdbx_seq_one_letter_code
_entity_poly.pdbx_strand_id
1 'polypeptide(L)'
;MSSIFNKLIVKLGLLNKQRFIRFLAKIEYGNAVFIEKLQQQALAEDRQYLAAFLEKQAKEENKHGKMLSSLADGSDRITRTGTGRWVTILRGQENLVKKFITPFNKPKVVTWDSYTYPGERLTGVLENFDGMSYRFVSSRLLFYNRAAFDYSWEDRIAFMCVLEEEIASLYLELALLKDGDLSALASQMTRDEFGHANHLKDALSRFSPFPQDLLNKWRKRVKWAKWGLAIDAVSFLCKK
;
A
#
# COMPACT_ATOMS: atom_id res chain seq x y z
N MET A 1 -10.70 0.73 16.89
CA MET A 1 -11.99 1.09 16.28
C MET A 1 -11.78 1.15 14.78
N SER A 2 -12.50 0.32 14.01
CA SER A 2 -12.36 0.29 12.56
C SER A 2 -12.93 1.54 11.90
N SER A 3 -12.24 2.02 10.87
CA SER A 3 -12.64 3.17 10.07
C SER A 3 -13.88 2.86 9.23
N ILE A 4 -14.86 3.76 9.20
CA ILE A 4 -16.01 3.71 8.27
C ILE A 4 -15.56 3.53 6.81
N PHE A 5 -14.34 3.96 6.49
CA PHE A 5 -13.74 3.82 5.18
C PHE A 5 -13.41 2.36 4.84
N ASN A 6 -12.85 1.60 5.78
CA ASN A 6 -12.51 0.19 5.56
C ASN A 6 -13.79 -0.64 5.35
N LYS A 7 -14.84 -0.36 6.13
CA LYS A 7 -16.18 -0.94 5.93
C LYS A 7 -16.73 -0.68 4.53
N LEU A 8 -16.59 0.55 4.05
CA LEU A 8 -17.01 0.92 2.70
C LEU A 8 -16.19 0.20 1.62
N ILE A 9 -14.87 0.15 1.76
CA ILE A 9 -13.98 -0.58 0.84
C ILE A 9 -14.38 -2.06 0.76
N VAL A 10 -14.54 -2.72 1.90
CA VAL A 10 -14.96 -4.13 1.96
C VAL A 10 -16.32 -4.30 1.28
N LYS A 11 -17.31 -3.48 1.63
CA LYS A 11 -18.66 -3.56 1.04
C LYS A 11 -18.65 -3.40 -0.48
N LEU A 12 -17.90 -2.42 -1.00
CA LEU A 12 -17.79 -2.19 -2.44
C LEU A 12 -16.98 -3.28 -3.14
N GLY A 13 -15.88 -3.72 -2.54
CA GLY A 13 -15.04 -4.79 -3.07
C GLY A 13 -15.81 -6.10 -3.22
N LEU A 14 -16.64 -6.46 -2.23
CA LEU A 14 -17.45 -7.68 -2.27
C LEU A 14 -18.51 -7.71 -3.38
N LEU A 15 -18.83 -6.57 -4.03
CA LEU A 15 -19.66 -6.57 -5.23
C LEU A 15 -19.02 -7.38 -6.38
N ASN A 16 -17.69 -7.49 -6.38
CA ASN A 16 -16.95 -8.41 -7.23
C ASN A 16 -15.83 -9.06 -6.40
N LYS A 17 -16.23 -10.02 -5.55
CA LYS A 17 -15.36 -10.70 -4.58
C LYS A 17 -14.05 -11.21 -5.20
N GLN A 18 -14.10 -11.91 -6.34
CA GLN A 18 -12.89 -12.46 -6.95
C GLN A 18 -11.91 -11.36 -7.36
N ARG A 19 -12.38 -10.31 -8.05
CA ARG A 19 -11.53 -9.17 -8.43
C ARG A 19 -10.98 -8.44 -7.21
N PHE A 20 -11.76 -8.36 -6.13
CA PHE A 20 -11.33 -7.73 -4.89
C PHE A 20 -10.26 -8.55 -4.17
N ILE A 21 -10.38 -9.88 -4.09
CA ILE A 21 -9.34 -10.73 -3.50
C ILE A 21 -8.04 -10.65 -4.33
N ARG A 22 -8.12 -10.67 -5.67
CA ARG A 22 -6.95 -10.43 -6.54
C ARG A 22 -6.30 -9.08 -6.28
N PHE A 23 -7.11 -8.03 -6.06
CA PHE A 23 -6.61 -6.71 -5.70
C PHE A 23 -5.90 -6.70 -4.34
N LEU A 24 -6.44 -7.40 -3.33
CA LEU A 24 -5.76 -7.55 -2.04
C LEU A 24 -4.44 -8.32 -2.19
N ALA A 25 -4.41 -9.41 -2.98
CA ALA A 25 -3.17 -10.15 -3.25
C ALA A 25 -2.09 -9.23 -3.85
N LYS A 26 -2.47 -8.35 -4.79
CA LYS A 26 -1.58 -7.34 -5.37
C LYS A 26 -1.09 -6.31 -4.36
N ILE A 27 -1.88 -5.97 -3.33
CA ILE A 27 -1.44 -5.13 -2.21
C ILE A 27 -0.29 -5.78 -1.47
N GLU A 28 -0.47 -7.02 -1.03
CA GLU A 28 0.54 -7.79 -0.31
C GLU A 28 1.83 -7.97 -1.13
N TYR A 29 1.70 -8.35 -2.41
CA TYR A 29 2.86 -8.44 -3.30
C TYR A 29 3.56 -7.09 -3.54
N GLY A 30 2.78 -6.01 -3.65
CA GLY A 30 3.30 -4.65 -3.78
C GLY A 30 4.09 -4.20 -2.55
N ASN A 31 3.58 -4.52 -1.35
CA ASN A 31 4.28 -4.31 -0.09
C ASN A 31 5.59 -5.11 -0.06
N ALA A 32 5.55 -6.39 -0.41
CA ALA A 32 6.74 -7.23 -0.44
C ALA A 32 7.87 -6.62 -1.27
N VAL A 33 7.57 -6.15 -2.49
CA VAL A 33 8.56 -5.47 -3.35
C VAL A 33 9.07 -4.16 -2.74
N PHE A 34 8.22 -3.42 -2.04
CA PHE A 34 8.64 -2.20 -1.34
C PHE A 34 9.65 -2.50 -0.26
N ILE A 35 9.37 -3.53 0.52
CA ILE A 35 10.23 -3.97 1.60
C ILE A 35 11.54 -4.55 1.05
N GLU A 36 11.51 -5.33 -0.04
CA GLU A 36 12.72 -5.83 -0.72
C GLU A 36 13.64 -4.68 -1.17
N LYS A 37 13.07 -3.61 -1.73
CA LYS A 37 13.88 -2.47 -2.16
C LYS A 37 14.45 -1.69 -0.99
N LEU A 38 13.71 -1.57 0.11
CA LEU A 38 14.25 -1.02 1.35
C LEU A 38 15.36 -1.93 1.90
N GLN A 39 15.20 -3.26 1.83
CA GLN A 39 16.20 -4.21 2.27
C GLN A 39 17.51 -4.06 1.47
N GLN A 40 17.44 -3.93 0.15
CA GLN A 40 18.59 -3.66 -0.71
C GLN A 40 19.29 -2.34 -0.34
N GLN A 41 18.52 -1.29 -0.05
CA GLN A 41 19.09 -0.02 0.39
C GLN A 41 19.73 -0.13 1.77
N ALA A 42 19.12 -0.87 2.70
CA ALA A 42 19.71 -1.11 4.02
C ALA A 42 21.05 -1.85 3.90
N LEU A 43 21.15 -2.84 3.00
CA LEU A 43 22.43 -3.50 2.70
C LEU A 43 23.46 -2.54 2.13
N ALA A 44 23.07 -1.69 1.17
CA ALA A 44 23.96 -0.70 0.55
C ALA A 44 24.47 0.38 1.53
N GLU A 45 23.74 0.60 2.63
CA GLU A 45 24.12 1.52 3.71
C GLU A 45 24.73 0.81 4.93
N ASP A 46 25.15 -0.46 4.79
CA ASP A 46 25.75 -1.30 5.84
C ASP A 46 24.87 -1.51 7.10
N ARG A 47 23.55 -1.43 6.94
CA ARG A 47 22.55 -1.63 8.01
C ARG A 47 22.10 -3.09 8.08
N GLN A 48 23.02 -4.00 8.37
CA GLN A 48 22.78 -5.46 8.33
C GLN A 48 21.57 -5.92 9.15
N TYR A 49 21.41 -5.41 10.37
CA TYR A 49 20.25 -5.74 11.22
C TYR A 49 18.92 -5.34 10.56
N LEU A 50 18.86 -4.15 9.97
CA LEU A 50 17.67 -3.64 9.31
C LEU A 50 17.38 -4.41 8.02
N ALA A 51 18.40 -4.75 7.25
CA ALA A 51 18.27 -5.57 6.06
C ALA A 51 17.67 -6.95 6.38
N ALA A 52 18.19 -7.63 7.41
CA ALA A 52 17.67 -8.94 7.84
C ALA A 52 16.22 -8.85 8.34
N PHE A 53 15.89 -7.79 9.07
CA PHE A 53 14.52 -7.51 9.50
C PHE A 53 13.57 -7.33 8.30
N LEU A 54 13.94 -6.49 7.33
CA LEU A 54 13.14 -6.22 6.14
C LEU A 54 13.02 -7.46 5.25
N GLU A 55 14.06 -8.28 5.13
CA GLU A 55 13.99 -9.54 4.37
C GLU A 55 12.92 -10.48 4.94
N LYS A 56 12.87 -10.64 6.27
CA LYS A 56 11.84 -11.46 6.92
C LYS A 56 10.44 -10.91 6.64
N GLN A 57 10.29 -9.59 6.69
CA GLN A 57 9.01 -8.94 6.46
C GLN A 57 8.52 -9.09 5.02
N ALA A 58 9.40 -8.90 4.04
CA ALA A 58 9.08 -9.15 2.63
C ALA A 58 8.64 -10.60 2.36
N LYS A 59 9.19 -11.58 3.09
CA LYS A 59 8.77 -12.98 2.97
C LYS A 59 7.36 -13.23 3.50
N GLU A 60 6.97 -12.58 4.60
CA GLU A 60 5.61 -12.69 5.14
C GLU A 60 4.59 -12.02 4.19
N GLU A 61 4.84 -10.79 3.71
CA GLU A 61 3.98 -10.12 2.72
C GLU A 61 3.81 -10.97 1.43
N ASN A 62 4.90 -11.58 0.94
CA ASN A 62 4.84 -12.49 -0.20
C ASN A 62 3.95 -13.71 0.09
N LYS A 63 4.03 -14.27 1.30
CA LYS A 63 3.19 -15.40 1.73
C LYS A 63 1.72 -15.00 1.79
N HIS A 64 1.42 -13.81 2.30
CA HIS A 64 0.08 -13.23 2.32
C HIS A 64 -0.50 -13.05 0.92
N GLY A 65 0.29 -12.49 -0.01
CA GLY A 65 -0.06 -12.38 -1.42
C GLY A 65 -0.39 -13.74 -2.05
N LYS A 66 0.41 -14.77 -1.76
CA LYS A 66 0.17 -16.16 -2.22
C LYS A 66 -1.13 -16.74 -1.69
N MET A 67 -1.42 -16.54 -0.40
CA MET A 67 -2.64 -17.06 0.22
C MET A 67 -3.88 -16.43 -0.42
N LEU A 68 -3.87 -15.12 -0.65
CA LEU A 68 -4.97 -14.41 -1.32
C LEU A 68 -5.10 -14.79 -2.79
N SER A 69 -3.99 -14.88 -3.52
CA SER A 69 -4.02 -15.31 -4.91
C SER A 69 -4.57 -16.72 -5.07
N SER A 70 -4.15 -17.63 -4.18
CA SER A 70 -4.66 -19.01 -4.16
C SER A 70 -6.15 -19.05 -3.84
N LEU A 71 -6.63 -18.20 -2.91
CA LEU A 71 -8.05 -18.08 -2.61
C LEU A 71 -8.87 -17.55 -3.80
N ALA A 72 -8.32 -16.60 -4.57
CA ALA A 72 -9.02 -16.02 -5.72
C ALA A 72 -9.17 -16.98 -6.90
N ASP A 73 -8.11 -17.74 -7.20
CA ASP A 73 -7.97 -18.47 -8.48
C ASP A 73 -7.66 -19.97 -8.33
N GLY A 74 -7.71 -20.49 -7.11
CA GLY A 74 -7.34 -21.88 -6.79
C GLY A 74 -5.85 -22.19 -6.99
N SER A 75 -5.04 -21.19 -7.33
CA SER A 75 -3.59 -21.31 -7.54
C SER A 75 -2.92 -19.94 -7.59
N ASP A 76 -1.65 -19.89 -7.23
CA ASP A 76 -0.81 -18.69 -7.35
C ASP A 76 -0.32 -18.54 -8.79
N ARG A 77 -1.12 -17.86 -9.63
CA ARG A 77 -0.80 -17.61 -11.05
C ARG A 77 -0.34 -16.19 -11.33
N ILE A 78 -0.26 -15.37 -10.29
CA ILE A 78 0.19 -13.99 -10.43
C ILE A 78 1.68 -13.98 -10.76
N THR A 79 2.07 -13.11 -11.67
CA THR A 79 3.45 -13.06 -12.16
C THR A 79 4.00 -11.68 -11.91
N ARG A 80 5.21 -11.62 -11.35
CA ARG A 80 5.98 -10.37 -11.26
C ARG A 80 6.44 -10.00 -12.67
N THR A 81 5.83 -8.99 -13.25
CA THR A 81 6.08 -8.56 -14.63
C THR A 81 6.63 -7.13 -14.64
N GLY A 82 7.91 -7.01 -14.96
CA GLY A 82 8.57 -5.80 -15.45
C GLY A 82 8.51 -4.53 -14.58
N THR A 83 9.34 -3.56 -14.99
CA THR A 83 9.49 -2.23 -14.38
C THR A 83 8.26 -1.37 -14.61
N GLY A 84 7.17 -1.62 -13.88
CA GLY A 84 6.13 -0.61 -13.66
C GLY A 84 6.72 0.76 -13.34
N ARG A 85 5.94 1.82 -13.45
CA ARG A 85 6.42 3.19 -13.21
C ARG A 85 5.43 3.88 -12.30
N TRP A 86 5.89 4.33 -11.14
CA TRP A 86 5.38 5.56 -10.54
C TRP A 86 5.62 6.68 -11.54
N VAL A 87 4.68 6.89 -12.45
CA VAL A 87 4.60 8.19 -13.08
C VAL A 87 3.82 9.05 -12.11
N THR A 88 4.43 10.14 -11.63
CA THR A 88 3.63 11.25 -11.11
C THR A 88 2.84 11.79 -12.31
N ILE A 89 1.66 11.21 -12.62
CA ILE A 89 0.86 11.68 -13.75
C ILE A 89 0.20 12.98 -13.33
N LEU A 90 0.71 14.09 -13.85
CA LEU A 90 -0.12 15.26 -14.07
C LEU A 90 -0.85 15.03 -15.39
N ARG A 91 -2.15 14.69 -15.38
CA ARG A 91 -3.04 14.94 -16.55
C ARG A 91 -4.53 14.72 -16.24
N GLY A 92 -5.35 15.67 -16.68
CA GLY A 92 -6.82 15.58 -16.75
C GLY A 92 -7.63 16.58 -15.93
N GLN A 93 -7.01 17.37 -15.04
CA GLN A 93 -7.66 18.46 -14.29
C GLN A 93 -6.80 19.72 -14.22
N GLU A 94 -6.25 20.15 -15.36
CA GLU A 94 -5.35 21.31 -15.43
C GLU A 94 -5.94 22.58 -14.78
N ASN A 95 -7.27 22.75 -14.77
CA ASN A 95 -7.92 23.95 -14.27
C ASN A 95 -8.19 23.95 -12.75
N LEU A 96 -8.48 22.79 -12.13
CA LEU A 96 -8.67 22.69 -10.68
C LEU A 96 -7.34 22.70 -9.93
N VAL A 97 -6.31 22.09 -10.54
CA VAL A 97 -4.94 22.01 -10.01
C VAL A 97 -4.25 23.39 -10.06
N LYS A 98 -4.41 24.18 -11.13
CA LYS A 98 -3.83 25.53 -11.25
C LYS A 98 -4.28 26.52 -10.16
N LYS A 99 -5.50 26.39 -9.64
CA LYS A 99 -6.02 27.30 -8.60
C LYS A 99 -5.46 27.03 -7.19
N PHE A 100 -4.96 25.82 -6.92
CA PHE A 100 -4.48 25.42 -5.59
C PHE A 100 -2.98 25.10 -5.54
N ILE A 101 -2.25 25.14 -6.67
CA ILE A 101 -0.87 24.63 -6.75
C ILE A 101 0.03 25.67 -7.44
N THR A 102 0.94 26.24 -6.66
CA THR A 102 2.08 27.06 -7.07
C THR A 102 3.07 26.30 -7.98
N PRO A 103 3.89 27.00 -8.79
CA PRO A 103 4.59 26.47 -9.97
C PRO A 103 5.82 25.57 -9.69
N PHE A 104 6.01 25.08 -8.46
CA PHE A 104 7.19 24.30 -8.08
C PHE A 104 6.86 22.80 -8.06
N ASN A 105 7.06 22.09 -9.17
CA ASN A 105 7.68 20.75 -9.23
C ASN A 105 7.38 20.03 -10.55
N LYS A 106 8.44 19.64 -11.27
CA LYS A 106 8.35 18.66 -12.36
C LYS A 106 8.00 17.28 -11.75
N PRO A 107 7.12 16.49 -12.36
CA PRO A 107 6.80 15.15 -11.89
C PRO A 107 8.06 14.25 -11.91
N LYS A 108 8.44 13.66 -10.77
CA LYS A 108 9.44 12.58 -10.73
C LYS A 108 8.80 11.29 -11.25
N VAL A 109 9.50 10.59 -12.13
CA VAL A 109 9.14 9.23 -12.60
C VAL A 109 10.02 8.25 -11.86
N VAL A 110 9.43 7.35 -11.07
CA VAL A 110 10.12 6.25 -10.39
C VAL A 110 9.68 4.93 -11.05
N THR A 111 10.59 4.04 -11.40
CA THR A 111 10.27 2.69 -11.89
C THR A 111 10.11 1.71 -10.71
N TRP A 112 9.12 0.83 -10.77
CA TRP A 112 8.65 -0.07 -9.72
C TRP A 112 8.10 -1.39 -10.28
N ASP A 113 8.35 -2.54 -9.68
CA ASP A 113 7.89 -3.81 -10.26
C ASP A 113 6.38 -4.02 -10.05
N SER A 114 5.68 -4.53 -11.07
CA SER A 114 4.24 -4.84 -11.03
C SER A 114 3.96 -6.35 -10.98
N TYR A 115 2.77 -6.72 -10.55
CA TYR A 115 2.21 -8.07 -10.48
C TYR A 115 0.91 -8.20 -11.27
N THR A 116 0.93 -9.01 -12.31
CA THR A 116 -0.23 -9.21 -13.19
C THR A 116 -0.77 -10.63 -13.12
N TYR A 117 -2.10 -10.75 -13.13
CA TYR A 117 -2.75 -12.04 -13.38
C TYR A 117 -2.77 -12.39 -14.87
N PRO A 118 -2.84 -13.68 -15.24
CA PRO A 118 -2.93 -14.09 -16.64
C PRO A 118 -4.10 -13.41 -17.36
N GLY A 119 -3.81 -12.79 -18.51
CA GLY A 119 -4.80 -12.09 -19.33
C GLY A 119 -5.08 -10.65 -18.92
N GLU A 120 -4.54 -10.17 -17.80
CA GLU A 120 -4.55 -8.74 -17.50
C GLU A 120 -3.58 -8.02 -18.44
N ARG A 121 -4.09 -7.03 -19.17
CA ARG A 121 -3.25 -6.09 -19.91
C ARG A 121 -3.00 -4.89 -19.01
N LEU A 122 -1.73 -4.50 -18.84
CA LEU A 122 -1.35 -3.22 -18.25
C LEU A 122 -1.62 -2.11 -19.29
N THR A 123 -2.90 -1.77 -19.52
CA THR A 123 -3.33 -0.78 -20.52
C THR A 123 -3.31 0.65 -20.00
N GLY A 124 -3.05 0.85 -18.71
CA GLY A 124 -3.00 2.18 -18.12
C GLY A 124 -1.88 2.36 -17.12
N VAL A 125 -1.45 3.61 -16.95
CA VAL A 125 -0.60 4.02 -15.82
C VAL A 125 -1.32 3.76 -14.47
N LEU A 126 -2.65 3.60 -14.50
CA LEU A 126 -3.49 3.20 -13.38
C LEU A 126 -3.59 1.68 -13.15
N GLU A 127 -3.18 0.85 -14.12
CA GLU A 127 -3.21 -0.61 -14.01
C GLU A 127 -1.85 -1.18 -13.58
N ASN A 128 -0.77 -0.39 -13.66
CA ASN A 128 0.54 -0.65 -13.04
C ASN A 128 0.51 -0.56 -11.50
N PHE A 129 -0.67 -0.60 -10.91
CA PHE A 129 -0.91 -0.31 -9.51
C PHE A 129 -1.24 -1.59 -8.75
N ASP A 130 -0.19 -2.40 -8.65
CA ASP A 130 -0.14 -3.54 -7.76
C ASP A 130 0.31 -3.06 -6.39
N GLY A 131 -0.67 -2.53 -5.66
CA GLY A 131 -0.65 -2.58 -4.20
C GLY A 131 -0.46 -1.29 -3.43
N MET A 132 0.09 -0.24 -4.04
CA MET A 132 0.22 1.08 -3.38
C MET A 132 -0.24 2.23 -4.26
N SER A 133 -1.43 2.11 -4.86
CA SER A 133 -2.07 3.24 -5.52
C SER A 133 -3.36 3.63 -4.85
N TYR A 134 -3.11 4.52 -3.92
CA TYR A 134 -3.98 5.62 -3.80
C TYR A 134 -3.45 6.72 -4.75
N ARG A 135 -4.26 7.09 -5.77
CA ARG A 135 -4.16 8.20 -6.77
C ARG A 135 -3.17 9.35 -6.53
N PHE A 136 -2.87 10.11 -7.58
CA PHE A 136 -2.00 11.32 -7.58
C PHE A 136 -2.20 12.26 -6.37
N VAL A 137 -3.45 12.52 -5.95
CA VAL A 137 -3.74 13.35 -4.77
C VAL A 137 -3.27 12.67 -3.49
N SER A 138 -3.53 11.39 -3.34
CA SER A 138 -3.06 10.57 -2.22
C SER A 138 -1.57 10.34 -2.20
N SER A 139 -0.89 10.08 -3.32
CA SER A 139 0.58 10.00 -3.33
C SER A 139 1.21 11.34 -2.96
N ARG A 140 0.62 12.47 -3.38
CA ARG A 140 1.00 13.81 -2.93
C ARG A 140 0.68 14.08 -1.46
N LEU A 141 -0.45 13.59 -0.93
CA LEU A 141 -0.80 13.75 0.48
C LEU A 141 0.03 12.82 1.40
N LEU A 142 0.44 11.66 0.89
CA LEU A 142 1.34 10.72 1.57
C LEU A 142 2.79 11.22 1.55
N PHE A 143 3.28 11.59 0.37
CA PHE A 143 4.71 11.79 0.12
C PHE A 143 5.09 13.20 -0.34
N TYR A 144 4.16 14.17 -0.38
CA TYR A 144 4.44 15.56 -0.79
C TYR A 144 5.21 15.68 -2.12
N ASN A 145 4.94 14.78 -3.08
CA ASN A 145 5.67 14.66 -4.37
C ASN A 145 7.17 14.28 -4.24
N ARG A 146 7.59 13.75 -3.10
CA ARG A 146 8.90 13.12 -2.89
C ARG A 146 8.82 11.63 -3.16
N ALA A 147 9.94 11.01 -3.54
CA ALA A 147 10.00 9.55 -3.57
C ALA A 147 9.99 9.00 -2.14
N ALA A 148 9.46 7.79 -1.91
CA ALA A 148 9.50 7.16 -0.59
C ALA A 148 10.94 7.04 -0.05
N PHE A 149 11.92 6.85 -0.94
CA PHE A 149 13.34 6.81 -0.59
C PHE A 149 13.97 8.18 -0.29
N ASP A 150 13.29 9.30 -0.58
CA ASP A 150 13.76 10.63 -0.19
C ASP A 150 13.51 10.90 1.32
N TYR A 151 12.80 10.02 2.02
CA TYR A 151 12.54 10.10 3.46
C TYR A 151 13.65 9.45 4.28
N SER A 152 13.80 9.86 5.54
CA SER A 152 14.74 9.24 6.48
C SER A 152 14.29 7.83 6.88
N TRP A 153 15.19 7.01 7.45
CA TRP A 153 14.85 5.65 7.88
C TRP A 153 13.73 5.61 8.92
N GLU A 154 13.73 6.57 9.86
CA GLU A 154 12.67 6.71 10.86
C GLU A 154 11.32 6.96 10.18
N ASP A 155 11.28 7.84 9.17
CA ASP A 155 10.07 8.12 8.41
C ASP A 155 9.61 6.91 7.59
N ARG A 156 10.53 6.15 6.98
CA ARG A 156 10.21 4.94 6.21
C ARG A 156 9.63 3.84 7.10
N ILE A 157 10.26 3.57 8.25
CA ILE A 157 9.81 2.56 9.22
C ILE A 157 8.46 2.99 9.83
N ALA A 158 8.31 4.27 10.18
CA ALA A 158 7.04 4.80 10.69
C ALA A 158 5.92 4.71 9.65
N PHE A 159 6.22 4.98 8.38
CA PHE A 159 5.26 4.81 7.28
C PHE A 159 4.83 3.33 7.15
N MET A 160 5.78 2.40 7.12
CA MET A 160 5.47 0.96 7.07
C MET A 160 4.61 0.52 8.25
N CYS A 161 4.97 0.94 9.47
CA CYS A 161 4.18 0.61 10.65
C CYS A 161 2.72 1.05 10.52
N VAL A 162 2.49 2.26 9.99
CA VAL A 162 1.13 2.77 9.77
C VAL A 162 0.43 2.03 8.64
N LEU A 163 1.13 1.59 7.60
CA LEU A 163 0.54 0.72 6.58
C LEU A 163 0.05 -0.60 7.18
N GLU A 164 0.87 -1.28 7.98
CA GLU A 164 0.46 -2.55 8.62
C GLU A 164 -0.75 -2.34 9.54
N GLU A 165 -0.80 -1.24 10.31
CA GLU A 165 -1.97 -0.92 11.14
C GLU A 165 -3.25 -0.77 10.29
N GLU A 166 -3.13 -0.18 9.11
CA GLU A 166 -4.27 0.07 8.22
C GLU A 166 -4.71 -1.19 7.47
N ILE A 167 -3.77 -2.05 7.08
CA ILE A 167 -4.03 -3.34 6.45
C ILE A 167 -4.61 -4.32 7.48
N ALA A 168 -4.06 -4.38 8.70
CA ALA A 168 -4.63 -5.14 9.82
C ALA A 168 -6.09 -4.73 10.06
N SER A 169 -6.37 -3.43 10.06
CA SER A 169 -7.74 -2.93 10.24
C SER A 169 -8.66 -3.27 9.07
N LEU A 170 -8.14 -3.43 7.85
CA LEU A 170 -8.92 -3.87 6.69
C LEU A 170 -9.23 -5.36 6.77
N TYR A 171 -8.23 -6.19 7.10
CA TYR A 171 -8.44 -7.62 7.31
C TYR A 171 -9.34 -7.92 8.49
N LEU A 172 -9.32 -7.12 9.54
CA LEU A 172 -10.27 -7.27 10.64
C LEU A 172 -11.72 -7.13 10.15
N GLU A 173 -12.01 -6.20 9.25
CA GLU A 173 -13.35 -6.07 8.67
C GLU A 173 -13.74 -7.27 7.79
N LEU A 174 -12.78 -7.84 7.06
CA LEU A 174 -12.99 -9.07 6.28
C LEU A 174 -13.19 -10.31 7.17
N ALA A 175 -12.46 -10.38 8.28
CA ALA A 175 -12.54 -11.45 9.26
C ALA A 175 -13.91 -11.49 9.96
N LEU A 176 -14.56 -10.33 10.12
CA LEU A 176 -15.90 -10.21 10.71
C LEU A 176 -17.04 -10.58 9.75
N LEU A 177 -16.74 -10.91 8.50
CA LEU A 177 -17.73 -11.43 7.55
C LEU A 177 -18.13 -12.87 7.91
N LYS A 178 -19.26 -13.32 7.37
CA LYS A 178 -19.70 -14.73 7.41
C LYS A 178 -19.33 -15.44 6.12
N ASP A 179 -18.06 -15.33 5.71
CA ASP A 179 -17.58 -15.82 4.42
C ASP A 179 -16.41 -16.78 4.63
N GLY A 180 -16.75 -18.02 5.02
CA GLY A 180 -15.86 -19.10 5.50
C GLY A 180 -14.36 -18.91 5.24
N ASP A 181 -13.92 -19.20 4.02
CA ASP A 181 -12.50 -19.22 3.67
C ASP A 181 -11.86 -17.82 3.71
N LEU A 182 -12.57 -16.79 3.23
CA LEU A 182 -12.07 -15.41 3.24
C LEU A 182 -11.98 -14.86 4.67
N SER A 183 -12.96 -15.14 5.51
CA SER A 183 -13.00 -14.72 6.91
C SER A 183 -11.94 -15.44 7.74
N ALA A 184 -11.72 -16.74 7.51
CA ALA A 184 -10.67 -17.50 8.16
C ALA A 184 -9.28 -16.97 7.76
N LEU A 185 -9.04 -16.77 6.47
CA LEU A 185 -7.80 -16.20 5.96
C LEU A 185 -7.56 -14.80 6.54
N ALA A 186 -8.55 -13.91 6.45
CA ALA A 186 -8.43 -12.55 6.95
C ALA A 186 -8.22 -12.49 8.47
N SER A 187 -8.78 -13.43 9.24
CA SER A 187 -8.53 -13.53 10.69
C SER A 187 -7.06 -13.84 10.99
N GLN A 188 -6.46 -14.74 10.21
CA GLN A 188 -5.03 -15.02 10.31
C GLN A 188 -4.20 -13.78 9.93
N MET A 189 -4.45 -13.21 8.75
CA MET A 189 -3.71 -12.04 8.26
C MET A 189 -3.82 -10.85 9.21
N THR A 190 -4.99 -10.62 9.82
CA THR A 190 -5.17 -9.58 10.85
C THR A 190 -4.16 -9.74 11.99
N ARG A 191 -3.95 -10.97 12.48
CA ARG A 191 -2.99 -11.23 13.58
C ARG A 191 -1.55 -11.02 13.11
N ASP A 192 -1.24 -11.49 11.91
CA ASP A 192 0.08 -11.34 11.31
C ASP A 192 0.42 -9.85 11.15
N GLU A 193 -0.46 -9.05 10.57
CA GLU A 193 -0.25 -7.60 10.40
C GLU A 193 -0.15 -6.82 11.70
N PHE A 194 -0.94 -7.19 12.72
CA PHE A 194 -0.74 -6.60 14.06
C PHE A 194 0.64 -6.94 14.62
N GLY A 195 1.12 -8.16 14.40
CA GLY A 195 2.48 -8.57 14.74
C GLY A 195 3.53 -7.76 13.99
N HIS A 196 3.34 -7.56 12.68
CA HIS A 196 4.22 -6.76 11.82
C HIS A 196 4.31 -5.32 12.32
N ALA A 197 3.16 -4.69 12.57
CA ALA A 197 3.09 -3.33 13.11
C ALA A 197 3.82 -3.21 14.46
N ASN A 198 3.69 -4.19 15.35
CA ASN A 198 4.38 -4.18 16.64
C ASN A 198 5.90 -4.30 16.49
N HIS A 199 6.38 -5.23 15.65
CA HIS A 199 7.80 -5.34 15.38
C HIS A 199 8.37 -4.07 14.74
N LEU A 200 7.61 -3.40 13.87
CA LEU A 200 8.01 -2.11 13.28
C LEU A 200 8.04 -0.98 14.31
N LYS A 201 7.13 -0.97 15.29
CA LYS A 201 7.20 -0.03 16.43
C LYS A 201 8.46 -0.25 17.25
N ASP A 202 8.78 -1.51 17.55
CA ASP A 202 9.98 -1.88 18.28
C ASP A 202 11.23 -1.46 17.51
N ALA A 203 11.26 -1.70 16.19
CA ALA A 203 12.34 -1.22 15.33
C ALA A 203 12.43 0.30 15.36
N LEU A 204 11.32 1.03 15.15
CA LEU A 204 11.28 2.49 15.14
C LEU A 204 11.80 3.10 16.45
N SER A 205 11.52 2.47 17.60
CA SER A 205 12.01 2.92 18.90
C SER A 205 13.55 2.95 19.00
N ARG A 206 14.24 2.16 18.17
CA ARG A 206 15.71 2.15 18.06
C ARG A 206 16.27 3.23 17.14
N PHE A 207 15.44 3.77 16.24
CA PHE A 207 15.85 4.78 15.26
C PHE A 207 15.40 6.21 15.64
N SER A 208 14.36 6.35 16.48
CA SER A 208 13.83 7.65 16.86
C SER A 208 13.60 7.74 18.37
N PRO A 209 14.02 8.84 19.02
CA PRO A 209 13.67 9.12 20.41
C PRO A 209 12.19 9.50 20.59
N PHE A 210 11.50 9.88 19.51
CA PHE A 210 10.08 10.27 19.51
C PHE A 210 9.28 9.44 18.49
N PRO A 211 9.21 8.10 18.66
CA PRO A 211 8.59 7.22 17.68
C PRO A 211 7.09 7.54 17.50
N GLN A 212 6.40 7.91 18.59
CA GLN A 212 4.98 8.19 18.56
C GLN A 212 4.63 9.43 17.70
N ASP A 213 5.48 10.45 17.68
CA ASP A 213 5.26 11.66 16.89
C ASP A 213 5.34 11.37 15.38
N LEU A 214 6.30 10.54 14.99
CA LEU A 214 6.43 10.05 13.62
C LEU A 214 5.23 9.20 13.21
N LEU A 215 4.79 8.28 14.07
CA LEU A 215 3.58 7.48 13.80
C LEU A 215 2.35 8.37 13.66
N ASN A 216 2.16 9.35 14.54
CA ASN A 216 1.04 10.29 14.47
C ASN A 216 1.07 11.13 13.18
N LYS A 217 2.26 11.60 12.77
CA LYS A 217 2.48 12.29 11.49
C LYS A 217 2.05 11.41 10.31
N TRP A 218 2.47 10.15 10.28
CA TRP A 218 2.14 9.24 9.17
C TRP A 218 0.68 8.79 9.19
N ARG A 219 0.08 8.49 10.35
CA ARG A 219 -1.37 8.23 10.48
C ARG A 219 -2.20 9.38 9.92
N LYS A 220 -1.82 10.62 10.25
CA LYS A 220 -2.48 11.81 9.69
C LYS A 220 -2.37 11.84 8.16
N ARG A 221 -1.17 11.62 7.60
CA ARG A 221 -0.94 11.59 6.14
C ARG A 221 -1.75 10.49 5.45
N VAL A 222 -1.75 9.28 5.98
CA VAL A 222 -2.52 8.16 5.44
C VAL A 222 -4.02 8.45 5.49
N LYS A 223 -4.53 9.02 6.58
CA LYS A 223 -5.92 9.46 6.68
C LYS A 223 -6.27 10.51 5.62
N TRP A 224 -5.42 11.52 5.40
CA TRP A 224 -5.64 12.52 4.34
C TRP A 224 -5.63 11.90 2.94
N ALA A 225 -4.71 10.98 2.70
CA ALA A 225 -4.64 10.23 1.45
C ALA A 225 -5.93 9.43 1.20
N LYS A 226 -6.44 8.74 2.23
CA LYS A 226 -7.73 8.04 2.18
C LYS A 226 -8.88 8.96 1.75
N TRP A 227 -8.95 10.16 2.32
CA TRP A 227 -9.93 11.17 1.92
C TRP A 227 -9.74 11.68 0.49
N GLY A 228 -8.49 11.93 0.09
CA GLY A 228 -8.15 12.34 -1.27
C GLY A 228 -8.75 11.40 -2.30
N LEU A 229 -8.64 10.10 -2.07
CA LEU A 229 -9.22 9.07 -2.95
C LEU A 229 -10.73 9.03 -2.96
N ALA A 230 -11.35 9.29 -1.82
CA ALA A 230 -12.80 9.26 -1.71
C ALA A 230 -13.38 10.34 -2.62
N ILE A 231 -12.83 11.55 -2.53
CA ILE A 231 -13.17 12.70 -3.39
C ILE A 231 -12.93 12.36 -4.85
N ASP A 232 -11.81 11.73 -5.12
CA ASP A 232 -11.40 11.28 -6.42
C ASP A 232 -12.36 10.23 -7.02
N ALA A 233 -12.74 9.22 -6.24
CA ALA A 233 -13.67 8.17 -6.62
C ALA A 233 -15.05 8.77 -6.92
N VAL A 234 -15.54 9.66 -6.06
CA VAL A 234 -16.78 10.42 -6.30
C VAL A 234 -16.67 11.24 -7.59
N SER A 235 -15.57 11.97 -7.78
CA SER A 235 -15.36 12.80 -8.98
C SER A 235 -15.34 11.98 -10.28
N PHE A 236 -14.83 10.75 -10.22
CA PHE A 236 -14.86 9.83 -11.36
C PHE A 236 -16.28 9.32 -11.63
N LEU A 237 -17.02 8.94 -10.58
CA LEU A 237 -18.40 8.46 -10.69
C LEU A 237 -19.38 9.57 -11.14
N CYS A 238 -19.10 10.83 -10.81
CA CYS A 238 -19.94 11.98 -11.17
C CYS A 238 -19.61 12.58 -12.54
N LYS A 239 -18.50 12.20 -13.18
CA LYS A 239 -18.21 12.59 -14.56
C LYS A 239 -19.01 11.68 -15.50
N LYS A 240 -20.01 12.26 -16.18
CA LYS A 240 -20.67 11.67 -17.34
C LYS A 240 -19.73 11.58 -18.53
#